data_AF-A0A5K1HLE4-F1
#
_entry.id   AF-A0A5K1HLE4-F1
#
_cell.length_a   1.000
_cell.length_b   1.000
_cell.length_c   1.000
_cell.angle_alpha   90.00
_cell.angle_beta   90.00
_cell.angle_gamma   90.00
#
_symmetry.space_group_name_H-M   'P 1'
#
loop_
_entity.id
_entity.type
_entity.pdbx_description
1 polymer ?
#
loop_
_entity_poly.entity_id
_entity_poly.type
_entity_poly.pdbx_seq_one_letter_code
_entity_poly.pdbx_strand_id
1 'polypeptide(L)' 'PGEYGIRIENMLLVHEKDGFNWFENLTLCPYDKNLIAKELLTQADVNFINDYHQ' A
#
# COMPACT_ATOMS: atom_id res chain seq x y z
N PRO A 1 5.01 2.05 25.18
CA PRO A 1 4.31 0.88 25.77
C PRO A 1 3.13 1.36 26.61
N GLY A 2 1.98 0.70 26.52
CA GLY A 2 0.76 1.10 27.24
C GLY A 2 -0.34 1.77 26.38
N GLU A 3 -0.14 1.85 25.07
CA GLU A 3 -1.11 2.37 24.11
C GLU A 3 -1.34 1.32 23.00
N TYR A 4 -1.06 1.67 21.74
CA TYR A 4 -1.23 0.81 20.57
C TYR A 4 0.02 0.82 19.67
N GLY A 5 0.00 -0.05 18.66
CA GLY A 5 1.01 -0.10 17.59
C GLY A 5 0.35 -0.50 16.27
N ILE A 6 0.90 -0.03 15.16
CA ILE A 6 0.37 -0.27 13.81
C ILE A 6 1.51 -0.82 12.95
N ARG A 7 1.25 -1.88 12.19
CA ARG A 7 2.12 -2.39 11.13
C ARG A 7 1.27 -2.72 9.91
N ILE A 8 1.72 -2.30 8.75
CA ILE A 8 1.16 -2.67 7.44
C ILE A 8 2.22 -3.53 6.75
N GLU A 9 1.83 -4.68 6.21
CA GLU A 9 2.74 -5.69 5.69
C GLU A 9 2.16 -6.34 4.43
N ASN A 10 2.90 -6.25 3.32
CA ASN A 10 2.59 -6.91 2.06
C ASN A 10 3.77 -7.79 1.64
N MET A 11 3.47 -8.93 1.03
CA MET A 11 4.43 -9.69 0.26
C MET A 11 4.42 -9.21 -1.20
N LEU A 12 5.60 -8.98 -1.77
CA LEU A 12 5.78 -8.44 -3.12
C LEU A 12 6.68 -9.37 -3.94
N LEU A 13 6.38 -9.49 -5.23
CA LEU A 13 7.24 -10.16 -6.21
C LEU A 13 8.06 -9.11 -6.97
N VAL A 14 9.35 -9.37 -7.19
CA VAL A 14 10.21 -8.53 -8.03
C VAL A 14 10.11 -8.99 -9.47
N HIS A 15 9.85 -8.04 -10.37
CA HIS A 15 9.92 -8.24 -11.80
C HIS A 15 10.96 -7.30 -12.40
N GLU A 16 11.63 -7.74 -13.46
CA GLU A 16 12.54 -6.91 -14.24
C GLU A 16 11.93 -6.62 -15.61
N LYS A 17 11.96 -5.36 -16.04
CA LYS A 17 11.54 -4.93 -17.38
C LYS A 17 12.38 -3.75 -17.83
N ASP A 18 12.93 -3.84 -19.05
CA ASP A 18 13.73 -2.79 -19.68
C ASP A 18 14.91 -2.28 -18.81
N GLY A 19 15.52 -3.18 -18.02
CA GLY A 19 16.61 -2.86 -17.09
C GLY A 19 16.18 -2.20 -15.78
N PHE A 20 14.87 -2.10 -15.53
CA PHE A 20 14.31 -1.59 -14.28
C PHE A 20 13.53 -2.67 -13.52
N ASN A 21 13.65 -2.65 -12.20
CA ASN A 21 12.88 -3.53 -11.33
C ASN A 21 11.57 -2.86 -10.90
N TRP A 22 10.50 -3.64 -10.85
CA TRP A 22 9.19 -3.24 -10.34
C TRP A 22 8.63 -4.32 -9.41
N PHE A 23 7.67 -3.93 -8.57
CA PHE A 23 7.03 -4.82 -7.61
C PHE A 23 5.59 -5.14 -8.03
N GLU A 24 5.22 -6.42 -7.93
CA GLU A 24 3.84 -6.89 -8.03
C GLU A 24 3.32 -7.27 -6.63
N ASN A 25 2.10 -6.88 -6.29
CA ASN A 25 1.46 -7.24 -5.03
C ASN A 25 1.02 -8.71 -5.05
N LEU A 26 1.55 -9.53 -4.13
CA LEU A 26 1.04 -10.88 -3.90
C LEU A 26 -0.03 -10.90 -2.81
N THR A 27 0.09 -10.02 -1.82
CA THR A 27 -0.96 -9.79 -0.82
C THR A 27 -2.05 -8.91 -1.43
N LEU A 28 -3.30 -9.41 -1.46
CA LEU A 28 -4.48 -8.71 -1.97
C LEU A 28 -5.51 -8.52 -0.83
N CYS A 29 -5.13 -7.71 0.16
CA CYS A 29 -5.96 -7.39 1.31
C CYS A 29 -6.17 -5.87 1.39
N PRO A 30 -7.42 -5.38 1.52
CA PRO A 30 -7.68 -3.95 1.57
C PRO A 30 -7.14 -3.31 2.86
N TYR A 31 -6.75 -2.04 2.74
CA TYR A 31 -6.43 -1.19 3.89
C TYR A 31 -7.71 -0.80 4.63
N ASP A 32 -7.63 -0.62 5.95
CA ASP A 32 -8.74 -0.07 6.73
C ASP A 32 -8.89 1.43 6.47
N LYS A 33 -9.97 1.80 5.76
CA LYS A 33 -10.27 3.18 5.37
C LYS A 33 -10.55 4.11 6.56
N ASN A 34 -10.96 3.57 7.71
CA ASN A 34 -11.26 4.39 8.90
C ASN A 34 -9.99 4.88 9.60
N LEU A 35 -8.85 4.23 9.34
CA LEU A 35 -7.55 4.55 9.98
C LEU A 35 -6.65 5.41 9.08
N ILE A 36 -7.15 5.89 7.94
CA ILE A 36 -6.39 6.70 7.00
C ILE A 36 -6.70 8.19 7.22
N ALA A 37 -5.70 8.95 7.69
CA ALA A 37 -5.73 10.41 7.71
C ALA A 37 -5.50 10.96 6.29
N LYS A 38 -6.60 11.16 5.53
CA LYS A 38 -6.56 11.51 4.10
C LYS A 38 -5.85 12.83 3.82
N GLU A 39 -5.89 13.76 4.76
CA GLU A 39 -5.21 15.05 4.69
C GLU A 39 -3.68 14.94 4.62
N LEU A 40 -3.10 13.79 5.00
CA LEU A 40 -1.67 13.51 4.88
C LEU A 40 -1.29 12.88 3.54
N LEU A 41 -2.25 12.52 2.70
CA LEU A 41 -2.02 11.81 1.44
C LEU A 41 -1.93 12.78 0.26
N THR A 42 -1.02 12.49 -0.67
CA THR A 42 -1.03 13.12 -1.98
C THR A 42 -2.12 12.51 -2.86
N GLN A 43 -2.47 13.18 -3.96
CA GLN A 43 -3.40 12.61 -4.93
C GLN A 43 -2.90 11.28 -5.53
N ALA A 44 -1.57 11.11 -5.65
CA ALA A 44 -0.98 9.87 -6.14
C ALA A 44 -1.20 8.71 -5.15
N ASP A 45 -1.04 8.95 -3.84
CA ASP A 45 -1.29 7.94 -2.81
C ASP A 45 -2.76 7.52 -2.79
N VAL A 46 -3.68 8.49 -2.91
CA VAL A 46 -5.12 8.21 -2.99
C VAL A 46 -5.44 7.35 -4.20
N ASN A 47 -4.87 7.65 -5.36
CA ASN A 47 -5.09 6.87 -6.57
C ASN A 47 -4.53 5.45 -6.41
N PHE A 48 -3.32 5.30 -5.88
CA PHE A 48 -2.73 3.99 -5.59
C PHE A 48 -3.62 3.13 -4.69
N ILE A 49 -4.12 3.69 -3.58
CA ILE A 49 -5.00 2.96 -2.65
C ILE A 49 -6.29 2.53 -3.34
N ASN A 50 -6.90 3.41 -4.14
CA ASN A 50 -8.14 3.10 -4.86
C ASN A 50 -7.94 2.02 -5.92
N ASP A 51 -6.84 2.09 -6.68
CA ASP A 51 -6.47 1.11 -7.70
C ASP A 51 -6.17 -0.25 -7.07
N TYR A 52 -5.47 -0.27 -5.92
CA TYR A 52 -5.18 -1.50 -5.17
C TYR A 52 -6.44 -2.15 -4.55
N HIS A 53 -7.53 -1.39 -4.33
CA HIS A 53 -8.79 -1.91 -3.78
C HIS A 53 -9.80 -2.38 -4.85
N GLN A 54 -9.50 -2.25 -6.14
CA GLN A 54 -10.33 -2.81 -7.22
C GLN A 54 -10.18 -4.32 -7.32
#